data_AF-A0A7C2AN25-F1
#
_entry.id   AF-A0A7C2AN25-F1
#
_cell.length_a   1.000
_cell.length_b   1.000
_cell.length_c   1.000
_cell.angle_alpha   90.00
_cell.angle_beta   90.00
_cell.angle_gamma   90.00
#
_symmetry.space_group_name_H-M   'P 1'
#
loop_
_entity.id
_entity.type
_entity.pdbx_description
1 polymer ?
#
loop_
_entity_poly.entity_id
_entity_poly.type
_entity_poly.pdbx_seq_one_letter_code
_entity_poly.pdbx_strand_id
1 'polypeptide(L)'
;MKTNILPNLFESKKRHYDTKEIDEFVKNLYRSADWSIISYTALGVLLGGSLGYGAFKMVSMAIGSSAIGGAIGYQLGLRSAYKQKAEAQLALCQVEIEKSVRAK
;
A
#
# COMPACT_ATOMS: atom_id res chain seq x y z
N MET A 1 -11.03 8.33 12.37
CA MET A 1 -10.11 9.01 13.32
C MET A 1 -8.73 8.98 12.69
N LYS A 2 -8.32 10.06 11.99
CA LYS A 2 -7.00 10.17 11.34
C LYS A 2 -6.00 10.68 12.37
N THR A 3 -5.16 9.81 12.90
CA THR A 3 -3.98 10.23 13.66
C THR A 3 -3.01 10.90 12.69
N ASN A 4 -2.81 12.21 12.86
CA ASN A 4 -1.76 12.98 12.20
C ASN A 4 -0.40 12.53 12.74
N ILE A 5 0.28 11.64 12.03
CA ILE A 5 1.61 11.12 12.39
C ILE A 5 2.73 12.04 11.87
N LEU A 6 2.39 13.03 11.03
CA LEU A 6 3.35 13.90 10.34
C LEU A 6 4.11 14.94 11.21
N PRO A 7 3.65 15.45 12.37
CA PRO A 7 4.43 16.47 13.08
C PRO A 7 5.66 15.91 13.82
N ASN A 8 5.69 14.61 14.17
CA ASN A 8 6.77 14.03 14.97
C ASN A 8 8.03 13.62 14.17
N LEU A 9 7.96 13.62 12.84
CA LEU A 9 9.13 13.30 12.00
C LEU A 9 10.10 14.49 11.87
N PHE A 10 9.61 15.73 12.00
CA PHE A 10 10.42 16.94 11.85
C PHE A 10 11.13 17.37 13.14
N GLU A 11 10.66 16.94 14.31
CA GLU A 11 11.31 17.23 15.61
C GLU A 11 12.47 16.27 15.93
N SER A 12 12.57 15.13 15.23
CA SER A 12 13.67 14.18 15.36
C SER A 12 14.92 14.66 14.60
N LYS A 13 15.55 15.69 15.16
CA LYS A 13 16.96 15.66 15.56
C LYS A 13 17.99 15.48 14.44
N LYS A 14 18.93 16.44 14.40
CA LYS A 14 20.27 16.44 13.77
C LYS A 14 21.13 15.20 14.11
N ARG A 15 20.65 13.98 13.86
CA ARG A 15 21.45 12.76 13.87
C ARG A 15 21.93 12.53 12.43
N HIS A 16 23.12 11.98 12.30
CA HIS A 16 23.66 11.60 11.00
C HIS A 16 22.60 10.82 10.22
N TYR A 17 22.32 11.32 9.03
CA TYR A 17 21.31 10.81 8.13
C TYR A 17 21.84 9.51 7.53
N ASP A 18 21.51 8.36 8.13
CA ASP A 18 21.95 7.07 7.62
C ASP A 18 21.08 6.70 6.42
N THR A 19 21.66 6.78 5.24
CA THR A 19 20.99 6.50 3.96
C THR A 19 20.45 5.07 3.88
N LYS A 20 20.96 4.16 4.73
CA LYS A 20 20.51 2.78 4.82
C LYS A 20 19.11 2.65 5.41
N GLU A 21 18.75 3.45 6.41
CA GLU A 21 17.42 3.39 7.05
C GLU A 21 16.30 3.77 6.06
N ILE A 22 16.59 4.69 5.14
CA ILE A 22 15.62 5.15 4.15
C ILE A 22 15.45 4.18 3.00
N ASP A 23 16.54 3.53 2.56
CA ASP A 23 16.44 2.46 1.57
C ASP A 23 15.62 1.28 2.12
N GLU A 24 15.80 0.93 3.39
CA GLU A 24 15.02 -0.11 4.06
C GLU A 24 13.55 0.30 4.25
N PHE A 25 13.29 1.57 4.60
CA PHE A 25 11.94 2.12 4.68
C PHE A 25 11.22 2.07 3.31
N VAL A 26 11.88 2.50 2.24
CA VAL A 26 11.34 2.46 0.87
C VAL A 26 11.06 1.03 0.44
N LYS A 27 11.98 0.09 0.67
CA LYS A 27 11.79 -1.34 0.37
C LYS A 27 10.59 -1.92 1.13
N ASN A 28 10.43 -1.58 2.40
CA ASN A 28 9.29 -2.01 3.19
C ASN A 28 7.97 -1.43 2.68
N LEU A 29 7.95 -0.16 2.24
CA LEU A 29 6.76 0.43 1.62
C LEU A 29 6.39 -0.25 0.29
N TYR A 30 7.36 -0.54 -0.57
CA TYR A 30 7.09 -1.28 -1.82
C TYR A 30 6.56 -2.69 -1.55
N ARG A 31 7.16 -3.40 -0.58
CA ARG A 31 6.71 -4.73 -0.17
C ARG A 31 5.30 -4.70 0.43
N SER A 32 5.00 -3.69 1.24
CA SER A 32 3.67 -3.46 1.81
C SER A 32 2.63 -3.11 0.74
N ALA A 33 3.02 -2.36 -0.29
CA ALA A 33 2.15 -2.02 -1.41
C ALA A 33 1.74 -3.26 -2.20
N ASP A 34 2.67 -4.16 -2.49
CA ASP A 34 2.37 -5.43 -3.17
C ASP A 34 1.52 -6.36 -2.29
N TRP A 35 1.79 -6.39 -0.98
CA TRP A 35 0.97 -7.13 -0.02
C TRP A 35 -0.47 -6.61 0.05
N SER A 36 -0.65 -5.29 -0.10
CA SER A 36 -1.97 -4.67 -0.14
C SER A 36 -2.76 -5.17 -1.34
N ILE A 37 -2.17 -5.22 -2.54
CA ILE A 37 -2.84 -5.74 -3.74
C ILE A 37 -3.30 -7.19 -3.51
N ILE A 38 -2.39 -8.05 -3.03
CA ILE A 38 -2.69 -9.46 -2.77
C ILE A 38 -3.83 -9.60 -1.76
N SER A 39 -3.77 -8.88 -0.64
CA SER A 39 -4.77 -8.98 0.42
C SER A 39 -6.16 -8.51 -0.04
N TYR A 40 -6.26 -7.40 -0.77
CA TYR A 40 -7.54 -6.91 -1.29
C TYR A 40 -8.11 -7.82 -2.39
N THR A 41 -7.25 -8.35 -3.28
CA THR A 41 -7.69 -9.33 -4.28
C THR A 41 -8.19 -10.61 -3.60
N ALA A 42 -7.46 -11.15 -2.62
CA ALA A 42 -7.87 -12.34 -1.88
C ALA A 42 -9.21 -12.13 -1.14
N LEU A 43 -9.38 -10.99 -0.47
CA LEU A 43 -10.65 -10.60 0.16
C LEU A 43 -11.78 -10.53 -0.87
N GLY A 44 -11.54 -9.91 -2.02
CA GLY A 44 -12.51 -9.80 -3.11
C GLY A 44 -12.93 -11.16 -3.66
N VAL A 45 -11.98 -12.07 -3.89
CA VAL A 45 -12.24 -13.44 -4.34
C VAL A 45 -13.07 -14.21 -3.32
N LEU A 46 -12.70 -14.16 -2.04
CA LEU A 46 -13.39 -14.86 -0.96
C LEU A 46 -14.82 -14.36 -0.78
N LEU A 47 -15.00 -13.03 -0.71
CA LEU A 47 -16.33 -12.42 -0.58
C LEU A 47 -17.18 -12.71 -1.81
N GLY A 48 -16.64 -12.50 -3.00
CA GLY A 48 -17.32 -12.77 -4.26
C GLY A 48 -17.76 -14.23 -4.36
N GLY A 49 -16.86 -15.17 -4.10
CA GLY A 49 -17.14 -16.61 -4.14
C GLY A 49 -18.19 -17.04 -3.12
N SER A 50 -18.07 -16.57 -1.87
CA SER A 50 -19.03 -16.89 -0.80
C SER A 50 -20.44 -16.36 -1.11
N LEU A 51 -20.55 -15.14 -1.66
CA LEU A 51 -21.83 -14.54 -2.01
C LEU A 51 -22.48 -15.25 -3.21
N GLY A 52 -21.71 -15.58 -4.24
CA GLY A 52 -22.24 -16.29 -5.40
C GLY A 52 -22.70 -17.71 -5.06
N TYR A 53 -21.93 -18.44 -4.25
CA TYR A 53 -22.36 -19.76 -3.78
C TYR A 53 -23.57 -19.67 -2.84
N GLY A 54 -23.57 -18.74 -1.88
CA GLY A 54 -24.67 -18.59 -0.93
C GLY A 54 -26.00 -18.18 -1.58
N ALA A 55 -25.95 -17.29 -2.57
CA ALA A 55 -27.15 -16.78 -3.24
C ALA A 55 -27.75 -17.79 -4.24
N PHE A 56 -26.91 -18.47 -5.02
CA PHE A 56 -27.38 -19.30 -6.14
C PHE A 56 -27.21 -20.80 -5.92
N LYS A 57 -26.46 -21.23 -4.88
CA LYS A 57 -26.09 -22.63 -4.59
C LYS A 57 -25.48 -23.40 -5.77
N MET A 58 -25.00 -22.68 -6.80
CA MET A 58 -24.35 -23.24 -7.97
C MET A 58 -22.86 -22.88 -7.97
N VAL A 59 -22.03 -23.88 -8.23
CA VAL A 59 -20.57 -23.73 -8.28
C VAL A 59 -20.15 -22.80 -9.43
N SER A 60 -20.85 -22.85 -10.58
CA SER A 60 -20.58 -21.95 -11.72
C SER A 60 -20.75 -20.47 -11.36
N MET A 61 -21.78 -20.15 -10.58
CA MET A 61 -22.03 -18.79 -10.10
C MET A 61 -21.00 -18.34 -9.07
N ALA A 62 -20.55 -19.25 -8.20
CA ALA A 62 -19.47 -18.96 -7.25
C ALA A 62 -18.14 -18.64 -7.95
N ILE A 63 -17.80 -19.37 -9.01
CA ILE A 63 -16.60 -19.10 -9.81
C ILE A 63 -16.74 -17.72 -10.48
N GLY A 64 -17.87 -17.44 -11.13
CA GLY A 64 -18.11 -16.15 -11.79
C GLY A 64 -18.06 -14.95 -10.83
N SER A 65 -18.73 -15.06 -9.68
CA SER A 65 -18.74 -14.00 -8.68
C SER A 65 -17.39 -13.82 -7.98
N SER A 66 -16.61 -14.89 -7.80
CA SER A 66 -15.25 -14.80 -7.26
C SER A 66 -14.30 -14.05 -8.20
N ALA A 67 -14.43 -14.25 -9.51
CA ALA A 67 -13.65 -13.50 -10.51
C ALA A 67 -14.00 -12.01 -10.50
N ILE A 68 -15.29 -11.68 -10.46
CA ILE A 68 -15.75 -10.28 -10.38
C ILE A 68 -15.29 -9.62 -9.07
N GLY A 69 -15.48 -10.31 -7.94
CA GLY A 69 -15.03 -9.85 -6.63
C GLY A 69 -13.52 -9.64 -6.57
N GLY A 70 -12.75 -10.56 -7.14
CA GLY A 70 -11.29 -10.45 -7.26
C GLY A 70 -10.84 -9.27 -8.12
N ALA A 71 -11.52 -9.00 -9.24
CA ALA A 71 -11.23 -7.85 -10.10
C ALA A 71 -11.49 -6.51 -9.36
N ILE A 72 -12.59 -6.42 -8.62
CA ILE A 72 -12.90 -5.24 -7.78
C ILE A 72 -11.84 -5.09 -6.68
N GLY A 73 -11.53 -6.18 -5.97
CA GLY A 73 -10.50 -6.22 -4.94
C GLY A 73 -9.13 -5.78 -5.47
N TYR A 74 -8.74 -6.26 -6.65
CA TYR A 74 -7.50 -5.86 -7.31
C TYR A 74 -7.44 -4.35 -7.61
N GLN A 75 -8.53 -3.77 -8.13
CA GLN A 75 -8.57 -2.32 -8.38
C GLN A 75 -8.45 -1.50 -7.09
N LEU A 76 -9.09 -1.92 -6.01
CA LEU A 76 -8.98 -1.27 -4.70
C LEU A 76 -7.56 -1.41 -4.13
N GLY A 77 -6.97 -2.59 -4.28
CA GLY A 77 -5.59 -2.88 -3.89
C GLY A 77 -4.58 -2.00 -4.62
N LEU A 78 -4.74 -1.83 -5.94
CA LEU A 78 -3.90 -0.93 -6.75
C LEU A 78 -3.93 0.50 -6.22
N ARG A 79 -5.10 1.04 -5.89
CA ARG A 79 -5.22 2.41 -5.33
C ARG A 79 -4.44 2.57 -4.03
N SER A 80 -4.52 1.57 -3.14
CA SER A 80 -3.75 1.57 -1.89
C SER A 80 -2.24 1.49 -2.16
N ALA A 81 -1.83 0.63 -3.09
CA ALA A 81 -0.43 0.47 -3.47
C ALA A 81 0.15 1.74 -4.10
N TYR A 82 -0.58 2.40 -5.00
CA TYR A 82 -0.15 3.68 -5.59
C TYR A 82 0.03 4.76 -4.54
N LYS A 83 -0.85 4.81 -3.54
CA LYS A 83 -0.73 5.77 -2.45
C LYS A 83 0.55 5.54 -1.63
N GLN A 84 0.84 4.30 -1.25
CA GLN A 84 2.08 3.93 -0.56
C GLN A 84 3.32 4.28 -1.41
N LYS A 85 3.30 3.99 -2.71
CA LYS A 85 4.39 4.36 -3.63
C LYS A 85 4.57 5.88 -3.73
N ALA A 86 3.50 6.67 -3.75
CA ALA A 86 3.58 8.13 -3.78
C ALA A 86 4.16 8.70 -2.48
N GLU A 87 3.78 8.16 -1.33
CA GLU A 87 4.36 8.55 -0.03
C GLU A 87 5.87 8.24 0.03
N ALA A 88 6.30 7.09 -0.51
CA ALA A 88 7.72 6.75 -0.62
C ALA A 88 8.50 7.73 -1.52
N GLN A 89 7.93 8.13 -2.66
CA GLN A 89 8.56 9.09 -3.58
C GLN A 89 8.69 10.49 -2.96
N LEU A 90 7.69 10.92 -2.19
CA LEU A 90 7.75 12.17 -1.46
C LEU A 90 8.87 12.16 -0.40
N ALA A 91 9.01 11.06 0.34
CA ALA A 91 10.10 10.91 1.31
C ALA A 91 11.48 10.99 0.63
N LEU A 92 11.67 10.30 -0.51
CA LEU A 92 12.90 10.36 -1.29
C LEU A 92 13.22 11.76 -1.81
N CYS A 93 12.21 12.50 -2.27
CA CYS A 93 12.41 13.88 -2.72
C CYS A 93 12.88 14.79 -1.58
N GLN A 94 12.27 14.66 -0.40
CA GLN A 94 12.64 15.46 0.77
C GLN A 94 14.09 15.21 1.20
N VAL A 95 14.54 13.95 1.14
CA VAL A 95 15.94 13.57 1.39
C VAL A 95 16.90 14.35 0.50
N GLU A 96 16.61 14.42 -0.80
CA GLU A 96 17.51 15.00 -1.78
C GLU A 96 17.60 16.53 -1.66
N ILE A 97 16.50 17.17 -1.27
CA ILE A 97 16.46 18.60 -0.93
C ILE A 97 17.35 18.87 0.29
N GLU A 98 17.23 18.07 1.35
CA GLU A 98 18.05 18.25 2.55
C GLU A 98 19.55 18.04 2.27
N LYS A 99 19.91 17.08 1.43
CA LYS A 99 21.29 16.89 0.96
C LYS A 99 21.80 18.11 0.20
N SER A 100 20.99 18.64 -0.73
CA SER A 100 21.35 19.80 -1.55
C SER A 100 21.50 21.08 -0.71
N VAL A 101 20.65 21.26 0.30
CA VAL A 101 20.73 22.39 1.24
C VAL A 101 21.97 22.26 2.15
N ARG A 102 22.36 21.05 2.55
CA ARG A 102 23.56 20.83 3.39
C ARG A 102 24.87 20.96 2.63
N ALA A 103 24.85 20.73 1.32
CA ALA A 103 26.03 20.88 0.45
C ALA A 103 26.37 22.34 0.12
N LYS A 104 25.51 23.28 0.52
CA LYS A 104 25.64 24.72 0.28
C LYS A 104 26.02 25.46 1.56
#